data_AF-A0A371PF45-F1
#
_entry.id   AF-A0A371PF45-F1
#
_cell.length_a   1.000
_cell.length_b   1.000
_cell.length_c   1.000
_cell.angle_alpha   90.00
_cell.angle_beta   90.00
_cell.angle_gamma   90.00
#
_symmetry.space_group_name_H-M   'P 1'
#
loop_
_entity.id
_entity.type
_entity.pdbx_description
1 polymer ?
#
loop_
_entity_poly.entity_id
_entity_poly.type
_entity_poly.pdbx_seq_one_letter_code
_entity_poly.pdbx_strand_id
1 'polypeptide(L)'
;MKKILKKRDIRIQWINALCIMMIVVWCIPFELGQVHAAGSNLFDGKSYTFSMTANTSIPDTHGMELTDGITAALLLTDTPIPACYVTMTMPGTPGSWSFVDERSVLETEPVNTGVLKLNGSFLQPELGDHWSQAQWEKEFQYMKDVGMDHLILQWSANTEFGTAVYPTTVAGLTQSSSQDVVAKALQMGEKYDFDIYMGLQLNHEWFSNYTNNVAWLEEEADIAGDLIEDLWNQYGSYDSFKGWYLSFEVDNSNLPDITSWQRMAEFYNDVTTVAHTVSPGLPIMISPFYNVSGGLMPSGWETMWSYILSHTDIDIIALQDGIGAGHAATSDLDSWFAATKRAIASSSPSTALWADTETFNIDFRPMDMRIMLDNMLVVEPYVSHYTSFSFNHYMSPQTVNPLYYKTYADYLATGMMDTAAPRIPTRLTANVIDSMTIHLNWGSSTDNTGVVGYQIYRNGEHVHSSYATAASFVDKQLTPGTSYTYAVRAFDAAGNLSPLTAAVSAATPTRMIYPNLW
;
A
#
# COMPACT_ATOMS: atom_id res chain seq x y z
N MET A 1 12.33 16.44 -54.69
CA MET A 1 13.77 16.33 -54.36
C MET A 1 14.01 16.89 -52.96
N LYS A 2 14.58 16.05 -52.09
CA LYS A 2 15.23 16.25 -50.78
C LYS A 2 14.85 17.46 -49.89
N LYS A 3 14.28 17.09 -48.74
CA LYS A 3 14.15 17.83 -47.47
C LYS A 3 15.48 18.43 -46.99
N ILE A 4 15.41 19.68 -46.52
CA ILE A 4 16.41 20.38 -45.71
C ILE A 4 15.99 20.22 -44.25
N LEU A 5 16.82 19.59 -43.43
CA LEU A 5 16.92 19.81 -41.97
C LEU A 5 18.38 19.55 -41.57
N LYS A 6 19.08 20.61 -41.14
CA LYS A 6 20.44 20.55 -40.58
C LYS A 6 20.35 20.05 -39.13
N LYS A 7 20.97 18.90 -38.86
CA LYS A 7 21.22 18.34 -37.52
C LYS A 7 22.25 19.19 -36.75
N ARG A 8 21.85 19.69 -35.58
CA ARG A 8 22.70 19.75 -34.38
C ARG A 8 22.84 18.33 -33.81
N ASP A 9 23.88 18.13 -33.00
CA ASP A 9 24.18 16.93 -32.18
C ASP A 9 24.88 15.75 -32.86
N ILE A 10 26.22 15.84 -32.93
CA ILE A 10 27.13 14.69 -32.98
C ILE A 10 28.27 14.95 -31.98
N ARG A 11 27.97 14.77 -30.70
CA ARG A 11 28.91 14.46 -29.61
C ARG A 11 28.08 13.78 -28.52
N ILE A 12 28.01 12.44 -28.56
CA ILE A 12 27.64 11.46 -27.51
C ILE A 12 27.38 10.16 -28.30
N GLN A 13 28.43 9.49 -28.78
CA GLN A 13 28.34 8.10 -29.29
C GLN A 13 29.65 7.30 -29.10
N TRP A 14 30.62 7.81 -28.34
CA TRP A 14 31.89 7.10 -28.11
C TRP A 14 32.17 6.74 -26.64
N ILE A 15 31.25 7.00 -25.71
CA ILE A 15 31.45 6.72 -24.28
C ILE A 15 30.70 5.45 -23.80
N ASN A 16 29.67 4.98 -24.51
CA ASN A 16 28.85 3.85 -24.01
C ASN A 16 29.29 2.45 -24.47
N ALA A 17 30.35 2.34 -25.28
CA ALA A 17 30.89 1.05 -25.70
C ALA A 17 32.06 0.54 -24.83
N LEU A 18 32.66 1.40 -23.98
CA LEU A 18 33.80 1.01 -23.14
C LEU A 18 33.40 0.51 -21.74
N CYS A 19 32.24 0.92 -21.21
CA CYS A 19 31.83 0.55 -19.86
C CYS A 19 31.36 -0.92 -19.73
N ILE A 20 30.97 -1.57 -20.83
CA ILE A 20 30.54 -2.98 -20.82
C ILE A 20 31.73 -3.94 -21.08
N MET A 21 32.92 -3.40 -21.41
CA MET A 21 34.10 -4.21 -21.72
C MET A 21 35.05 -4.43 -20.53
N MET A 22 34.69 -4.03 -19.31
CA MET A 22 35.55 -4.14 -18.11
C MET A 22 34.93 -4.85 -16.91
N ILE A 23 33.99 -5.79 -17.12
CA ILE A 23 33.62 -6.78 -16.09
C ILE A 23 34.25 -8.16 -16.36
N VAL A 24 34.83 -8.40 -17.54
CA VAL A 24 35.50 -9.67 -17.85
C VAL A 24 36.77 -9.45 -18.67
N VAL A 25 37.77 -8.75 -18.13
CA VAL A 25 39.16 -8.86 -18.61
C VAL A 25 40.11 -8.59 -17.44
N TRP A 26 40.79 -9.63 -16.98
CA TRP A 26 42.15 -9.72 -16.40
C TRP A 26 42.18 -11.15 -15.83
N CYS A 27 42.50 -12.19 -16.62
CA CYS A 27 43.83 -12.48 -17.18
C CYS A 27 43.78 -13.11 -18.59
N ILE A 28 44.86 -12.89 -19.38
CA ILE A 28 45.23 -13.47 -20.70
C ILE A 28 44.76 -12.66 -21.95
N PRO A 29 45.66 -12.36 -22.93
CA PRO A 29 45.36 -11.52 -24.09
C PRO A 29 44.71 -12.32 -25.23
N PHE A 30 43.65 -11.78 -25.84
CA PHE A 30 43.07 -12.30 -27.10
C PHE A 30 42.99 -11.20 -28.17
N GLU A 31 43.33 -11.58 -29.40
CA GLU A 31 43.19 -10.77 -30.62
C GLU A 31 41.71 -10.61 -31.02
N LEU A 32 41.35 -9.41 -31.46
CA LEU A 32 39.99 -9.00 -31.84
C LEU A 32 39.54 -9.64 -33.17
N GLY A 33 38.66 -10.65 -33.10
CA GLY A 33 37.80 -11.07 -34.20
C GLY A 33 36.45 -10.35 -34.16
N GLN A 34 35.97 -9.87 -35.31
CA GLN A 34 34.82 -8.97 -35.43
C GLN A 34 33.51 -9.51 -34.81
N VAL A 35 32.88 -8.69 -33.96
CA VAL A 35 31.50 -8.92 -33.48
C VAL A 35 30.57 -7.92 -34.20
N HIS A 36 29.59 -8.42 -34.93
CA HIS A 36 28.50 -7.62 -35.47
C HIS A 36 27.44 -7.41 -34.37
N ALA A 37 27.21 -6.16 -33.98
CA ALA A 37 26.08 -5.80 -33.13
C ALA A 37 24.79 -5.72 -33.96
N ALA A 38 23.85 -6.62 -33.73
CA ALA A 38 22.45 -6.41 -34.12
C ALA A 38 21.82 -5.48 -33.07
N GLY A 39 21.28 -4.35 -33.51
CA GLY A 39 20.73 -3.33 -32.64
C GLY A 39 19.39 -3.73 -32.02
N SER A 40 19.30 -3.58 -30.70
CA SER A 40 18.04 -3.45 -29.96
C SER A 40 18.29 -2.62 -28.70
N ASN A 41 17.44 -1.63 -28.47
CA ASN A 41 17.53 -0.65 -27.38
C ASN A 41 17.54 -1.32 -26.00
N LEU A 42 18.50 -0.92 -25.15
CA LEU A 42 18.63 -1.31 -23.74
C LEU A 42 17.98 -0.23 -22.85
N PHE A 43 16.66 -0.30 -22.69
CA PHE A 43 15.90 0.39 -21.65
C PHE A 43 14.77 -0.55 -21.23
N ASP A 44 15.12 -1.60 -20.49
CA ASP A 44 14.17 -2.38 -19.69
C ASP A 44 14.98 -3.40 -18.88
N GLY A 45 14.87 -3.36 -17.55
CA GLY A 45 15.66 -4.14 -16.60
C GLY A 45 15.43 -5.66 -16.68
N LYS A 46 15.92 -6.30 -17.74
CA LYS A 46 15.93 -7.76 -17.88
C LYS A 46 17.36 -8.32 -17.76
N SER A 47 17.48 -9.45 -17.07
CA SER A 47 18.71 -10.24 -17.01
C SER A 47 18.98 -10.95 -18.35
N TYR A 48 20.23 -10.92 -18.82
CA TYR A 48 20.64 -11.63 -20.04
C TYR A 48 21.77 -12.63 -19.73
N THR A 49 21.66 -13.85 -20.28
CA THR A 49 22.70 -14.89 -20.18
C THR A 49 23.47 -14.97 -21.50
N PHE A 50 24.80 -14.97 -21.44
CA PHE A 50 25.67 -15.23 -22.60
C PHE A 50 26.47 -16.52 -22.36
N SER A 51 26.53 -17.38 -23.38
CA SER A 51 27.31 -18.63 -23.33
C SER A 51 28.31 -18.64 -24.50
N MET A 52 29.59 -18.84 -24.20
CA MET A 52 30.64 -19.09 -25.21
C MET A 52 31.35 -20.41 -24.93
N THR A 53 31.66 -21.16 -25.98
CA THR A 53 32.35 -22.45 -25.92
C THR A 53 33.85 -22.26 -25.68
N ALA A 54 34.46 -23.04 -24.77
CA ALA A 54 35.87 -22.96 -24.44
C ALA A 54 36.79 -23.31 -25.64
N ASN A 55 37.84 -22.53 -25.84
CA ASN A 55 38.85 -22.74 -26.88
C ASN A 55 39.97 -23.67 -26.37
N THR A 56 40.20 -24.80 -27.03
CA THR A 56 41.11 -25.89 -26.64
C THR A 56 42.59 -25.63 -26.91
N SER A 57 43.02 -24.37 -27.09
CA SER A 57 44.33 -24.03 -27.68
C SER A 57 45.37 -23.42 -26.74
N ILE A 58 45.21 -23.45 -25.41
CA ILE A 58 46.18 -22.85 -24.46
C ILE A 58 46.87 -23.95 -23.60
N PRO A 59 48.21 -24.08 -23.61
CA PRO A 59 48.94 -25.06 -22.81
C PRO A 59 49.09 -24.65 -21.34
N ASP A 60 49.06 -25.65 -20.46
CA ASP A 60 49.28 -25.61 -19.01
C ASP A 60 50.61 -24.92 -18.63
N THR A 61 50.55 -23.98 -17.69
CA THR A 61 51.70 -23.21 -17.20
C THR A 61 52.15 -23.74 -15.83
N HIS A 62 52.86 -24.87 -15.86
CA HIS A 62 53.82 -25.34 -14.85
C HIS A 62 53.67 -24.79 -13.40
N GLY A 63 52.56 -25.12 -12.74
CA GLY A 63 52.51 -25.18 -11.26
C GLY A 63 51.82 -24.03 -10.51
N MET A 64 50.97 -23.23 -11.15
CA MET A 64 49.88 -22.55 -10.42
C MET A 64 48.53 -23.04 -10.97
N GLU A 65 48.01 -24.10 -10.35
CA GLU A 65 46.60 -24.49 -10.52
C GLU A 65 45.71 -23.36 -10.00
N LEU A 66 44.99 -22.70 -10.91
CA LEU A 66 43.80 -21.91 -10.57
C LEU A 66 42.56 -22.65 -11.06
N THR A 67 42.34 -23.87 -10.59
CA THR A 67 41.02 -24.53 -10.59
C THR A 67 41.09 -25.86 -9.83
N ASP A 68 40.64 -25.89 -8.59
CA ASP A 68 40.00 -27.08 -8.00
C ASP A 68 38.49 -26.86 -7.92
N GLY A 69 37.82 -27.03 -9.06
CA GLY A 69 36.56 -27.77 -9.14
C GLY A 69 35.43 -27.50 -8.12
N ILE A 70 35.19 -26.27 -7.68
CA ILE A 70 33.92 -25.88 -7.06
C ILE A 70 33.08 -25.15 -8.11
N THR A 71 31.98 -25.79 -8.49
CA THR A 71 30.83 -25.19 -9.19
C THR A 71 30.63 -23.73 -8.78
N ALA A 72 30.45 -22.84 -9.76
CA ALA A 72 30.03 -21.46 -9.56
C ALA A 72 28.73 -21.40 -8.73
N ALA A 73 28.88 -21.41 -7.42
CA ALA A 73 27.83 -21.42 -6.43
C ALA A 73 28.42 -20.90 -5.11
N LEU A 74 29.08 -19.73 -5.12
CA LEU A 74 29.33 -18.92 -3.93
C LEU A 74 29.95 -17.58 -4.37
N LEU A 75 29.11 -16.61 -4.72
CA LEU A 75 29.35 -15.14 -4.65
C LEU A 75 28.10 -14.42 -5.18
N LEU A 76 26.92 -14.87 -4.74
CA LEU A 76 25.71 -14.05 -4.69
C LEU A 76 25.57 -13.67 -3.23
N THR A 77 26.27 -12.62 -2.83
CA THR A 77 25.92 -11.89 -1.61
C THR A 77 25.06 -10.72 -2.06
N ASP A 78 23.76 -10.75 -1.72
CA ASP A 78 22.79 -9.68 -1.96
C ASP A 78 23.02 -8.45 -1.06
N THR A 79 24.28 -8.17 -0.72
CA THR A 79 24.66 -6.95 -0.03
C THR A 79 25.12 -5.94 -1.07
N PRO A 80 24.59 -4.70 -1.07
CA PRO A 80 25.13 -3.64 -1.90
C PRO A 80 26.60 -3.44 -1.54
N ILE A 81 27.50 -3.78 -2.46
CA ILE A 81 28.89 -3.35 -2.36
C ILE A 81 28.86 -1.86 -2.72
N PRO A 82 29.40 -0.95 -1.88
CA PRO A 82 29.51 0.45 -2.24
C PRO A 82 30.29 0.56 -3.56
N ALA A 83 29.64 1.01 -4.63
CA ALA A 83 30.32 1.24 -5.89
C ALA A 83 31.34 2.36 -5.69
N CYS A 84 32.62 2.00 -5.58
CA CYS A 84 33.71 2.96 -5.57
C CYS A 84 34.03 3.32 -7.03
N TYR A 85 33.75 4.55 -7.43
CA TYR A 85 34.18 5.07 -8.72
C TYR A 85 35.65 5.50 -8.61
N VAL A 86 36.51 4.98 -9.48
CA VAL A 86 37.90 5.43 -9.59
C VAL A 86 38.00 6.44 -10.73
N THR A 87 38.40 7.67 -10.41
CA THR A 87 38.62 8.70 -11.44
C THR A 87 39.94 8.39 -12.16
N MET A 88 39.87 8.14 -13.47
CA MET A 88 41.06 7.95 -14.30
C MET A 88 41.43 9.25 -15.00
N THR A 89 42.58 9.83 -14.67
CA THR A 89 43.10 11.01 -15.36
C THR A 89 44.03 10.58 -16.49
N MET A 90 43.76 11.02 -17.72
CA MET A 90 44.65 10.81 -18.87
C MET A 90 45.52 12.05 -19.09
N PRO A 91 46.81 12.05 -18.71
CA PRO A 91 47.73 13.04 -19.25
C PRO A 91 47.95 12.68 -20.73
N GLY A 92 47.79 13.65 -21.63
CA GLY A 92 47.67 13.47 -23.10
C GLY A 92 48.87 12.88 -23.86
N THR A 93 49.62 11.96 -23.29
CA THR A 93 50.68 11.16 -23.93
C THR A 93 50.28 9.67 -23.96
N PRO A 94 50.35 9.00 -25.13
CA PRO A 94 50.05 7.58 -25.22
C PRO A 94 51.00 6.75 -24.33
N GLY A 95 50.43 5.95 -23.41
CA GLY A 95 51.19 4.94 -22.65
C GLY A 95 51.42 5.23 -21.16
N SER A 96 50.88 6.31 -20.60
CA SER A 96 50.93 6.56 -19.14
C SER A 96 49.52 6.78 -18.58
N TRP A 97 49.08 5.86 -17.72
CA TRP A 97 47.84 5.96 -16.95
C TRP A 97 48.18 5.96 -15.48
N SER A 98 47.56 6.84 -14.70
CA SER A 98 47.64 6.81 -13.23
C SER A 98 46.23 6.76 -12.68
N PHE A 99 45.97 5.81 -11.79
CA PHE A 99 44.76 5.80 -10.97
C PHE A 99 44.96 6.79 -9.83
N VAL A 100 43.99 7.69 -9.64
CA VAL A 100 43.91 8.51 -8.45
C VAL A 100 42.99 7.77 -7.49
N ASP A 101 43.53 7.23 -6.39
CA ASP A 101 42.74 6.67 -5.28
C ASP A 101 42.18 7.82 -4.43
N GLU A 102 41.29 8.61 -5.01
CA GLU A 102 40.48 9.58 -4.28
C GLU A 102 39.15 8.92 -3.93
N ARG A 103 39.07 8.41 -2.70
CA ARG A 103 37.82 7.93 -2.11
C ARG A 103 36.96 9.13 -1.72
N SER A 104 36.21 9.69 -2.66
CA SER A 104 35.06 10.53 -2.34
C SER A 104 33.81 9.66 -2.31
N VAL A 105 33.23 9.45 -1.12
CA VAL A 105 31.83 9.05 -1.01
C VAL A 105 31.04 10.26 -1.48
N LEU A 106 30.66 10.28 -2.76
CA LEU A 106 29.64 11.20 -3.22
C LEU A 106 28.36 10.74 -2.53
N GLU A 107 27.75 11.62 -1.72
CA GLU A 107 26.36 11.43 -1.31
C GLU A 107 25.58 11.13 -2.58
N THR A 108 24.91 9.98 -2.59
CA THR A 108 24.08 9.59 -3.71
C THR A 108 23.02 10.68 -3.88
N GLU A 109 23.10 11.43 -4.98
CA GLU A 109 21.96 12.22 -5.46
C GLU A 109 20.72 11.30 -5.38
N PRO A 110 19.61 11.77 -4.78
CA PRO A 110 18.42 10.94 -4.63
C PRO A 110 18.02 10.42 -6.00
N VAL A 111 18.02 9.09 -6.14
CA VAL A 111 17.53 8.45 -7.35
C VAL A 111 16.05 8.84 -7.44
N ASN A 112 15.67 9.59 -8.48
CA ASN A 112 14.26 9.80 -8.78
C ASN A 112 13.72 8.46 -9.30
N THR A 113 13.28 7.59 -8.38
CA THR A 113 13.13 6.14 -8.61
C THR A 113 11.82 5.72 -9.28
N GLY A 114 10.83 6.60 -9.45
CA GLY A 114 9.51 6.15 -9.88
C GLY A 114 8.88 5.12 -8.92
N VAL A 115 9.19 5.22 -7.63
CA VAL A 115 8.58 4.38 -6.59
C VAL A 115 7.09 4.70 -6.44
N LEU A 116 6.29 3.65 -6.30
CA LEU A 116 4.89 3.78 -5.94
C LEU A 116 4.80 4.32 -4.52
N LYS A 117 3.99 5.36 -4.31
CA LYS A 117 3.81 5.95 -2.99
C LYS A 117 2.35 6.27 -2.74
N LEU A 118 1.93 6.08 -1.49
CA LEU A 118 0.71 6.65 -0.96
C LEU A 118 0.85 8.18 -0.90
N ASN A 119 -0.13 8.88 -1.48
CA ASN A 119 -0.25 10.33 -1.51
C ASN A 119 -1.02 10.87 -0.30
N GLY A 120 -1.91 10.09 0.30
CA GLY A 120 -2.68 10.55 1.46
C GLY A 120 -3.41 9.42 2.16
N SER A 121 -4.26 9.76 3.13
CA SER A 121 -5.00 8.77 3.92
C SER A 121 -6.36 9.26 4.36
N PHE A 122 -7.30 8.33 4.52
CA PHE A 122 -8.49 8.57 5.34
C PHE A 122 -8.13 8.65 6.83
N LEU A 123 -8.95 9.39 7.60
CA LEU A 123 -8.96 9.41 9.06
C LEU A 123 -10.38 9.21 9.58
N GLN A 124 -10.56 8.16 10.37
CA GLN A 124 -11.76 8.00 11.20
C GLN A 124 -11.69 9.00 12.36
N PRO A 125 -12.72 9.84 12.54
CA PRO A 125 -12.67 10.93 13.50
C PRO A 125 -12.60 10.46 14.96
N GLU A 126 -13.08 9.25 15.30
CA GLU A 126 -12.99 8.68 16.65
C GLU A 126 -11.54 8.48 17.07
N LEU A 127 -10.68 8.07 16.14
CA LEU A 127 -9.24 7.93 16.41
C LEU A 127 -8.63 9.30 16.70
N GLY A 128 -9.00 10.32 15.91
CA GLY A 128 -8.58 11.71 16.10
C GLY A 128 -9.09 12.33 17.40
N ASP A 129 -10.32 12.00 17.83
CA ASP A 129 -10.92 12.49 19.07
C ASP A 129 -10.12 12.03 20.30
N HIS A 130 -9.56 10.82 20.26
CA HIS A 130 -8.76 10.27 21.36
C HIS A 130 -7.30 10.75 21.38
N TRP A 131 -6.85 11.47 20.34
CA TRP A 131 -5.48 11.96 20.28
C TRP A 131 -5.27 13.24 21.06
N SER A 132 -4.19 13.24 21.85
CA SER A 132 -3.59 14.48 22.36
C SER A 132 -3.00 15.32 21.21
N GLN A 133 -2.75 16.61 21.47
CA GLN A 133 -2.08 17.49 20.50
C GLN A 133 -0.75 16.90 19.98
N ALA A 134 0.03 16.24 20.85
CA ALA A 134 1.30 15.64 20.46
C ALA A 134 1.11 14.41 19.55
N GLN A 135 0.00 13.68 19.68
CA GLN A 135 -0.32 12.54 18.80
C GLN A 135 -0.82 13.02 17.43
N TRP A 136 -1.63 14.08 17.39
CA TRP A 136 -2.00 14.76 16.13
C TRP A 136 -0.75 15.21 15.37
N GLU A 137 0.19 15.86 16.06
CA GLU A 137 1.43 16.34 15.44
C GLU A 137 2.32 15.20 14.94
N LYS A 138 2.45 14.11 15.72
CA LYS A 138 3.21 12.94 15.28
C LYS A 138 2.59 12.27 14.07
N GLU A 139 1.26 12.13 14.03
CA GLU A 139 0.59 11.47 12.92
C GLU A 139 0.84 12.21 11.60
N PHE A 140 0.63 13.53 11.58
CA PHE A 140 0.90 14.34 10.40
C PHE A 140 2.38 14.38 10.04
N GLN A 141 3.28 14.41 11.02
CA GLN A 141 4.72 14.31 10.75
C GLN A 141 5.05 12.98 10.08
N TYR A 142 4.54 11.85 10.58
CA TYR A 142 4.78 10.55 9.97
C TYR A 142 4.28 10.49 8.53
N MET A 143 3.07 10.99 8.26
CA MET A 143 2.52 11.08 6.91
C MET A 143 3.36 11.99 6.00
N LYS A 144 3.78 13.16 6.50
CA LYS A 144 4.63 14.11 5.73
C LYS A 144 5.98 13.49 5.38
N ASP A 145 6.60 12.78 6.33
CA ASP A 145 7.92 12.15 6.16
C ASP A 145 7.92 11.08 5.07
N VAL A 146 6.77 10.43 4.82
CA VAL A 146 6.60 9.46 3.72
C VAL A 146 5.99 10.08 2.46
N GLY A 147 5.92 11.41 2.40
CA GLY A 147 5.56 12.17 1.20
C GLY A 147 4.07 12.21 0.88
N MET A 148 3.21 12.04 1.90
CA MET A 148 1.78 12.32 1.81
C MET A 148 1.50 13.83 1.87
N ASP A 149 0.43 14.25 1.21
CA ASP A 149 0.01 15.64 1.03
C ASP A 149 -1.48 15.88 1.30
N HIS A 150 -2.30 14.85 1.51
CA HIS A 150 -3.71 15.03 1.83
C HIS A 150 -4.23 14.07 2.90
N LEU A 151 -5.29 14.52 3.58
CA LEU A 151 -6.06 13.74 4.54
C LEU A 151 -7.55 13.90 4.23
N ILE A 152 -8.29 12.79 4.23
CA ILE A 152 -9.75 12.80 4.12
C ILE A 152 -10.33 12.46 5.49
N LEU A 153 -11.01 13.42 6.13
CA LEU A 153 -11.78 13.12 7.34
C LEU A 153 -12.99 12.28 6.91
N GLN A 154 -13.10 11.04 7.34
CA GLN A 154 -14.04 10.09 6.74
C GLN A 154 -15.51 10.53 6.93
N TRP A 155 -15.83 11.18 8.04
CA TRP A 155 -17.12 11.82 8.30
C TRP A 155 -16.98 12.93 9.34
N SER A 156 -17.93 13.86 9.34
CA SER A 156 -18.10 14.92 10.34
C SER A 156 -19.34 14.71 11.20
N ALA A 157 -20.30 13.89 10.74
CA ALA A 157 -21.56 13.62 11.42
C ALA A 157 -21.99 12.15 11.30
N ASN A 158 -22.84 11.73 12.24
CA ASN A 158 -23.56 10.47 12.20
C ASN A 158 -25.06 10.75 12.44
N THR A 159 -25.86 10.66 11.38
CA THR A 159 -27.28 11.02 11.38
C THR A 159 -28.17 9.97 12.05
N GLU A 160 -27.73 8.70 12.12
CA GLU A 160 -28.42 7.65 12.87
C GLU A 160 -28.53 8.02 14.36
N PHE A 161 -27.47 8.59 14.92
CA PHE A 161 -27.39 8.93 16.34
C PHE A 161 -27.58 10.42 16.64
N GLY A 162 -27.78 11.26 15.63
CA GLY A 162 -27.92 12.70 15.82
C GLY A 162 -26.65 13.35 16.38
N THR A 163 -25.47 12.89 15.94
CA THR A 163 -24.18 13.32 16.49
C THR A 163 -23.23 13.91 15.46
N ALA A 164 -22.30 14.74 15.92
CA ALA A 164 -21.21 15.30 15.12
C ALA A 164 -19.88 15.28 15.89
N VAL A 165 -18.76 15.35 15.17
CA VAL A 165 -17.41 15.40 15.76
C VAL A 165 -16.83 16.82 15.89
N TYR A 166 -17.71 17.81 15.72
CA TYR A 166 -17.45 19.24 15.81
C TYR A 166 -18.68 19.96 16.41
N PRO A 167 -18.54 21.20 16.92
CA PRO A 167 -19.64 21.97 17.50
C PRO A 167 -20.64 22.46 16.43
N THR A 168 -21.40 21.54 15.85
CA THR A 168 -22.37 21.80 14.78
C THR A 168 -23.53 22.71 15.22
N THR A 169 -24.06 23.46 14.27
CA THR A 169 -25.30 24.24 14.43
C THR A 169 -26.50 23.63 13.68
N VAL A 170 -26.29 22.52 12.96
CA VAL A 170 -27.34 21.80 12.22
C VAL A 170 -28.39 21.24 13.19
N ALA A 171 -29.66 21.43 12.87
CA ALA A 171 -30.76 20.98 13.72
C ALA A 171 -30.78 19.45 13.84
N GLY A 172 -30.91 18.93 15.06
CA GLY A 172 -30.94 17.48 15.31
C GLY A 172 -29.56 16.84 15.47
N LEU A 173 -28.48 17.56 15.18
CA LEU A 173 -27.12 17.11 15.43
C LEU A 173 -26.52 17.80 16.67
N THR A 174 -25.72 17.05 17.42
CA THR A 174 -24.99 17.56 18.58
C THR A 174 -23.58 17.01 18.64
N GLN A 175 -22.62 17.82 19.07
CA GLN A 175 -21.25 17.34 19.24
C GLN A 175 -21.19 16.23 20.29
N SER A 176 -20.70 15.05 19.90
CA SER A 176 -20.47 13.90 20.80
C SER A 176 -18.99 13.68 21.11
N SER A 177 -18.09 14.22 20.29
CA SER A 177 -16.65 14.12 20.49
C SER A 177 -16.18 14.98 21.67
N SER A 178 -15.06 14.58 22.28
CA SER A 178 -14.44 15.32 23.39
C SER A 178 -13.74 16.61 22.96
N GLN A 179 -13.42 16.72 21.67
CA GLN A 179 -12.81 17.89 21.05
C GLN A 179 -13.38 18.13 19.65
N ASP A 180 -13.17 19.34 19.15
CA ASP A 180 -13.50 19.70 17.77
C ASP A 180 -12.51 19.04 16.80
N VAL A 181 -12.86 17.86 16.29
CA VAL A 181 -12.00 17.03 15.44
C VAL A 181 -11.81 17.69 14.07
N VAL A 182 -12.83 18.39 13.56
CA VAL A 182 -12.76 19.13 12.30
C VAL A 182 -11.73 20.25 12.39
N ALA A 183 -11.82 21.10 13.43
CA ALA A 183 -10.83 22.16 13.63
C ALA A 183 -9.41 21.59 13.83
N LYS A 184 -9.28 20.45 14.53
CA LYS A 184 -7.97 19.80 14.71
C LYS A 184 -7.36 19.33 13.39
N ALA A 185 -8.12 18.65 12.54
CA ALA A 185 -7.66 18.19 11.24
C ALA A 185 -7.18 19.37 10.36
N LEU A 186 -7.97 20.45 10.29
CA LEU A 186 -7.63 21.65 9.53
C LEU A 186 -6.40 22.38 10.08
N GLN A 187 -6.30 22.55 11.41
CA GLN A 187 -5.11 23.14 12.03
C GLN A 187 -3.84 22.35 11.74
N MET A 188 -3.93 21.02 11.68
CA MET A 188 -2.80 20.18 11.28
C MET A 188 -2.53 20.30 9.78
N GLY A 189 -3.58 20.42 8.96
CA GLY A 189 -3.52 20.78 7.54
C GLY A 189 -2.63 22.01 7.30
N GLU A 190 -2.94 23.13 7.95
CA GLU A 190 -2.15 24.36 7.87
C GLU A 190 -0.69 24.19 8.33
N LYS A 191 -0.50 23.46 9.43
CA LYS A 191 0.82 23.31 10.05
C LYS A 191 1.77 22.43 9.23
N TYR A 192 1.24 21.39 8.60
CA TYR A 192 2.03 20.39 7.88
C TYR A 192 1.88 20.48 6.36
N ASP A 193 1.14 21.48 5.86
CA ASP A 193 0.89 21.69 4.43
C ASP A 193 0.22 20.45 3.83
N PHE A 194 -0.98 20.17 4.35
CA PHE A 194 -1.85 19.08 3.95
C PHE A 194 -3.20 19.62 3.46
N ASP A 195 -3.66 19.08 2.35
CA ASP A 195 -4.99 19.30 1.81
C ASP A 195 -6.00 18.44 2.59
N ILE A 196 -7.00 19.06 3.23
CA ILE A 196 -8.01 18.37 4.03
C ILE A 196 -9.33 18.32 3.28
N TYR A 197 -9.82 17.10 3.03
CA TYR A 197 -11.12 16.83 2.45
C TYR A 197 -12.11 16.47 3.56
N MET A 198 -13.25 17.16 3.57
CA MET A 198 -14.22 17.08 4.65
C MET A 198 -15.33 16.07 4.34
N GLY A 199 -15.33 14.95 5.07
CA GLY A 199 -16.43 13.99 5.06
C GLY A 199 -17.72 14.60 5.60
N LEU A 200 -18.82 14.31 4.94
CA LEU A 200 -20.16 14.69 5.39
C LEU A 200 -20.65 13.71 6.46
N GLN A 201 -21.87 13.19 6.34
CA GLN A 201 -22.44 12.26 7.31
C GLN A 201 -22.23 10.80 6.95
N LEU A 202 -22.29 9.96 7.99
CA LEU A 202 -22.59 8.54 7.86
C LEU A 202 -23.93 8.21 8.51
N ASN A 203 -24.48 7.06 8.12
CA ASN A 203 -25.67 6.45 8.72
C ASN A 203 -25.63 4.96 8.44
N HIS A 204 -25.66 4.07 9.45
CA HIS A 204 -25.58 2.64 9.17
C HIS A 204 -26.85 2.08 8.50
N GLU A 205 -27.97 2.82 8.55
CA GLU A 205 -29.17 2.49 7.78
C GLU A 205 -28.98 2.67 6.26
N TRP A 206 -27.91 3.33 5.81
CA TRP A 206 -27.58 3.53 4.40
C TRP A 206 -27.67 2.24 3.58
N PHE A 207 -27.05 1.15 4.02
CA PHE A 207 -27.07 -0.12 3.28
C PHE A 207 -28.42 -0.85 3.33
N SER A 208 -29.31 -0.47 4.26
CA SER A 208 -30.67 -1.02 4.33
C SER A 208 -31.66 -0.21 3.48
N ASN A 209 -31.49 1.12 3.43
CA ASN A 209 -32.34 2.04 2.69
C ASN A 209 -31.86 2.23 1.26
N TYR A 210 -30.62 2.71 1.12
CA TYR A 210 -29.94 2.99 -0.15
C TYR A 210 -30.85 3.75 -1.13
N THR A 211 -30.79 3.43 -2.42
CA THR A 211 -31.70 4.00 -3.44
C THR A 211 -33.12 3.42 -3.40
N ASN A 212 -33.45 2.51 -2.48
CA ASN A 212 -34.77 1.88 -2.41
C ASN A 212 -35.78 2.73 -1.63
N ASN A 213 -35.31 3.57 -0.71
CA ASN A 213 -36.12 4.47 0.09
C ASN A 213 -35.87 5.93 -0.34
N VAL A 214 -36.62 6.40 -1.34
CA VAL A 214 -36.42 7.73 -1.95
C VAL A 214 -36.58 8.86 -0.93
N ALA A 215 -37.60 8.79 -0.07
CA ALA A 215 -37.84 9.85 0.91
C ALA A 215 -36.70 9.97 1.93
N TRP A 216 -36.13 8.83 2.35
CA TRP A 216 -34.97 8.83 3.24
C TRP A 216 -33.71 9.34 2.53
N LEU A 217 -33.52 9.00 1.25
CA LEU A 217 -32.40 9.49 0.46
C LEU A 217 -32.47 11.01 0.24
N GLU A 218 -33.67 11.54 0.00
CA GLU A 218 -33.92 12.99 -0.08
C GLU A 218 -33.64 13.68 1.27
N GLU A 219 -34.07 13.09 2.39
CA GLU A 219 -33.78 13.62 3.74
C GLU A 219 -32.27 13.66 4.04
N GLU A 220 -31.53 12.62 3.66
CA GLU A 220 -30.07 12.60 3.81
C GLU A 220 -29.37 13.59 2.86
N ALA A 221 -29.92 13.85 1.67
CA ALA A 221 -29.40 14.91 0.78
C ALA A 221 -29.60 16.31 1.40
N ASP A 222 -30.75 16.57 2.01
CA ASP A 222 -31.04 17.82 2.72
C ASP A 222 -30.07 18.01 3.91
N ILE A 223 -29.86 16.97 4.72
CA ILE A 223 -28.91 17.01 5.85
C ILE A 223 -27.47 17.24 5.35
N ALA A 224 -27.07 16.62 4.25
CA ALA A 224 -25.76 16.85 3.64
C ALA A 224 -25.59 18.32 3.22
N GLY A 225 -26.63 18.94 2.66
CA GLY A 225 -26.66 20.38 2.34
C GLY A 225 -26.48 21.26 3.58
N ASP A 226 -27.23 20.99 4.64
CA ASP A 226 -27.13 21.71 5.92
C ASP A 226 -25.72 21.58 6.53
N LEU A 227 -25.13 20.38 6.46
CA LEU A 227 -23.76 20.12 6.92
C LEU A 227 -22.72 20.91 6.10
N ILE A 228 -22.86 20.94 4.78
CA ILE A 228 -21.96 21.73 3.90
C ILE A 228 -21.99 23.20 4.31
N GLU A 229 -23.18 23.78 4.50
CA GLU A 229 -23.33 25.16 4.91
C GLU A 229 -22.72 25.41 6.31
N ASP A 230 -23.00 24.57 7.29
CA ASP A 230 -22.49 24.71 8.66
C ASP A 230 -20.96 24.57 8.71
N LEU A 231 -20.39 23.53 8.09
CA LEU A 231 -18.96 23.30 8.02
C LEU A 231 -18.24 24.45 7.30
N TRP A 232 -18.77 24.91 6.17
CA TRP A 232 -18.15 26.00 5.43
C TRP A 232 -18.21 27.33 6.20
N ASN A 233 -19.34 27.65 6.82
CA ASN A 233 -19.49 28.86 7.61
C ASN A 233 -18.52 28.91 8.80
N GLN A 234 -18.26 27.76 9.44
CA GLN A 234 -17.35 27.69 10.58
C GLN A 234 -15.88 27.56 10.17
N TYR A 235 -15.58 26.82 9.09
CA TYR A 235 -14.22 26.36 8.78
C TYR A 235 -13.71 26.72 7.38
N GLY A 236 -14.52 27.31 6.51
CA GLY A 236 -14.12 27.65 5.14
C GLY A 236 -13.03 28.72 5.02
N SER A 237 -12.63 29.33 6.14
CA SER A 237 -11.50 30.28 6.20
C SER A 237 -10.13 29.62 6.36
N TYR A 238 -10.07 28.31 6.62
CA TYR A 238 -8.81 27.56 6.63
C TYR A 238 -8.37 27.30 5.19
N ASP A 239 -7.16 27.71 4.84
CA ASP A 239 -6.54 27.45 3.53
C ASP A 239 -6.38 25.94 3.31
N SER A 240 -6.22 25.15 4.38
CA SER A 240 -6.15 23.68 4.32
C SER A 240 -7.49 22.99 4.04
N PHE A 241 -8.63 23.69 4.07
CA PHE A 241 -9.92 23.11 3.64
C PHE A 241 -9.92 23.06 2.11
N LYS A 242 -9.85 21.85 1.54
CA LYS A 242 -9.58 21.67 0.11
C LYS A 242 -10.61 20.88 -0.68
N GLY A 243 -11.64 20.36 -0.04
CA GLY A 243 -12.71 19.68 -0.76
C GLY A 243 -13.68 18.98 0.16
N TRP A 244 -14.67 18.36 -0.47
CA TRP A 244 -15.70 17.58 0.20
C TRP A 244 -15.51 16.10 -0.10
N TYR A 245 -15.89 15.27 0.86
CA TYR A 245 -16.00 13.83 0.70
C TYR A 245 -17.43 13.40 1.04
N LEU A 246 -18.13 12.83 0.07
CA LEU A 246 -19.47 12.28 0.27
C LEU A 246 -19.30 10.86 0.81
N SER A 247 -19.53 10.71 2.11
CA SER A 247 -19.13 9.53 2.88
C SER A 247 -19.98 8.28 2.67
N PHE A 248 -21.14 8.41 2.02
CA PHE A 248 -21.99 7.26 1.71
C PHE A 248 -21.40 6.43 0.58
N GLU A 249 -20.90 5.25 0.93
CA GLU A 249 -20.23 4.35 -0.02
C GLU A 249 -21.23 3.70 -0.97
N VAL A 250 -20.85 3.63 -2.25
CA VAL A 250 -21.70 3.14 -3.34
C VAL A 250 -21.08 1.90 -3.98
N ASP A 251 -21.91 0.89 -4.23
CA ASP A 251 -21.48 -0.37 -4.83
C ASP A 251 -22.36 -0.90 -5.97
N ASN A 252 -21.82 -1.87 -6.69
CA ASN A 252 -22.40 -2.48 -7.88
C ASN A 252 -23.53 -3.49 -7.61
N SER A 253 -23.69 -3.96 -6.37
CA SER A 253 -24.74 -4.90 -5.96
C SER A 253 -26.03 -4.18 -5.59
N ASN A 254 -25.91 -3.01 -4.95
CA ASN A 254 -27.06 -2.20 -4.57
C ASN A 254 -27.56 -1.25 -5.67
N LEU A 255 -26.85 -1.18 -6.81
CA LEU A 255 -27.24 -0.43 -8.01
C LEU A 255 -27.42 -1.33 -9.25
N PRO A 256 -28.39 -2.26 -9.27
CA PRO A 256 -28.50 -3.24 -10.35
C PRO A 256 -29.07 -2.70 -11.67
N ASP A 257 -29.76 -1.56 -11.67
CA ASP A 257 -30.51 -1.08 -12.82
C ASP A 257 -30.60 0.46 -12.95
N ILE A 258 -31.04 0.92 -14.12
CA ILE A 258 -31.14 2.34 -14.46
C ILE A 258 -31.99 3.17 -13.47
N THR A 259 -32.99 2.56 -12.83
CA THR A 259 -33.83 3.28 -11.86
C THR A 259 -33.03 3.58 -10.60
N SER A 260 -32.25 2.61 -10.13
CA SER A 260 -31.34 2.82 -9.01
C SER A 260 -30.23 3.84 -9.35
N TRP A 261 -29.73 3.83 -10.59
CA TRP A 261 -28.70 4.78 -11.04
C TRP A 261 -29.24 6.21 -11.11
N GLN A 262 -30.48 6.39 -11.56
CA GLN A 262 -31.18 7.68 -11.58
C GLN A 262 -31.27 8.29 -10.19
N ARG A 263 -31.74 7.51 -9.21
CA ARG A 263 -31.88 7.98 -7.83
C ARG A 263 -30.54 8.34 -7.19
N MET A 264 -29.50 7.57 -7.48
CA MET A 264 -28.15 7.90 -7.00
C MET A 264 -27.61 9.17 -7.66
N ALA A 265 -27.85 9.35 -8.96
CA ALA A 265 -27.47 10.57 -9.65
C ALA A 265 -28.23 11.81 -9.14
N GLU A 266 -29.53 11.68 -8.84
CA GLU A 266 -30.33 12.72 -8.20
C GLU A 266 -29.75 13.11 -6.84
N PHE A 267 -29.51 12.13 -5.95
CA PHE A 267 -28.87 12.35 -4.65
C PHE A 267 -27.53 13.10 -4.78
N TYR A 268 -26.62 12.62 -5.63
CA TYR A 268 -25.34 13.30 -5.84
C TYR A 268 -25.51 14.70 -6.42
N ASN A 269 -26.42 14.89 -7.37
CA ASN A 269 -26.65 16.20 -7.97
C ASN A 269 -27.19 17.22 -6.95
N ASP A 270 -28.08 16.80 -6.06
CA ASP A 270 -28.62 17.66 -5.00
C ASP A 270 -27.51 18.12 -4.05
N VAL A 271 -26.66 17.19 -3.59
CA VAL A 271 -25.55 17.51 -2.68
C VAL A 271 -24.46 18.34 -3.37
N THR A 272 -24.05 17.96 -4.58
CA THR A 272 -22.99 18.67 -5.33
C THR A 272 -23.39 20.09 -5.71
N THR A 273 -24.67 20.32 -6.01
CA THR A 273 -25.22 21.66 -6.28
C THR A 273 -25.02 22.59 -5.09
N VAL A 274 -25.29 22.12 -3.86
CA VAL A 274 -25.07 22.90 -2.65
C VAL A 274 -23.57 23.15 -2.43
N ALA A 275 -22.73 22.11 -2.52
CA ALA A 275 -21.28 22.22 -2.35
C ALA A 275 -20.62 23.25 -3.29
N HIS A 276 -20.97 23.23 -4.58
CA HIS A 276 -20.43 24.21 -5.54
C HIS A 276 -21.00 25.62 -5.34
N THR A 277 -22.22 25.74 -4.82
CA THR A 277 -22.81 27.05 -4.50
C THR A 277 -22.13 27.69 -3.29
N VAL A 278 -21.91 26.91 -2.25
CA VAL A 278 -21.36 27.36 -0.96
C VAL A 278 -19.84 27.59 -1.05
N SER A 279 -19.13 26.67 -1.72
CA SER A 279 -17.67 26.68 -1.84
C SER A 279 -17.22 26.50 -3.30
N PRO A 280 -17.40 27.53 -4.14
CA PRO A 280 -17.13 27.42 -5.57
C PRO A 280 -15.67 27.09 -5.86
N GLY A 281 -15.44 26.05 -6.68
CA GLY A 281 -14.12 25.61 -7.12
C GLY A 281 -13.43 24.60 -6.20
N LEU A 282 -14.03 24.22 -5.07
CA LEU A 282 -13.53 23.09 -4.29
C LEU A 282 -14.01 21.75 -4.89
N PRO A 283 -13.12 20.76 -5.02
CA PRO A 283 -13.46 19.44 -5.53
C PRO A 283 -14.37 18.65 -4.61
N ILE A 284 -15.17 17.77 -5.21
CA ILE A 284 -16.06 16.83 -4.54
C ILE A 284 -15.62 15.39 -4.83
N MET A 285 -15.37 14.64 -3.77
CA MET A 285 -14.86 13.27 -3.81
C MET A 285 -15.92 12.25 -3.35
N ILE A 286 -15.90 11.08 -3.99
CA ILE A 286 -16.57 9.86 -3.52
C ILE A 286 -15.57 8.70 -3.47
N SER A 287 -15.84 7.69 -2.64
CA SER A 287 -15.03 6.47 -2.53
C SER A 287 -15.90 5.22 -2.67
N PRO A 288 -16.34 4.88 -3.90
CA PRO A 288 -17.16 3.69 -4.13
C PRO A 288 -16.32 2.41 -4.07
N PHE A 289 -16.98 1.26 -3.90
CA PHE A 289 -16.37 -0.08 -3.97
C PHE A 289 -17.14 -1.00 -4.93
N TYR A 290 -16.55 -2.14 -5.26
CA TYR A 290 -17.18 -3.15 -6.11
C TYR A 290 -17.09 -4.54 -5.49
N ASN A 291 -18.07 -5.37 -5.80
CA ASN A 291 -18.14 -6.77 -5.39
C ASN A 291 -17.87 -7.66 -6.61
N VAL A 292 -16.83 -8.50 -6.53
CA VAL A 292 -16.50 -9.41 -7.64
C VAL A 292 -17.48 -10.59 -7.74
N SER A 293 -18.01 -11.04 -6.59
CA SER A 293 -18.91 -12.20 -6.52
C SER A 293 -20.41 -11.87 -6.56
N GLY A 294 -20.79 -10.64 -6.88
CA GLY A 294 -22.18 -10.17 -6.89
C GLY A 294 -22.35 -8.84 -7.62
N GLY A 295 -23.59 -8.48 -7.96
CA GLY A 295 -23.89 -7.22 -8.65
C GLY A 295 -23.49 -7.19 -10.13
N LEU A 296 -23.28 -5.98 -10.65
CA LEU A 296 -22.89 -5.77 -12.04
C LEU A 296 -21.45 -6.23 -12.31
N MET A 297 -21.20 -6.89 -13.43
CA MET A 297 -19.84 -7.16 -13.96
C MET A 297 -19.16 -5.86 -14.40
N PRO A 298 -17.84 -5.83 -14.69
CA PRO A 298 -17.12 -4.61 -15.09
C PRO A 298 -17.76 -3.81 -16.25
N SER A 299 -18.38 -4.46 -17.23
CA SER A 299 -19.10 -3.77 -18.31
C SER A 299 -20.40 -3.10 -17.87
N GLY A 300 -21.11 -3.71 -16.92
CA GLY A 300 -22.29 -3.13 -16.28
C GLY A 300 -21.89 -1.97 -15.36
N TRP A 301 -20.82 -2.15 -14.59
CA TRP A 301 -20.20 -1.10 -13.78
C TRP A 301 -19.80 0.12 -14.62
N GLU A 302 -19.13 -0.09 -15.75
CA GLU A 302 -18.80 0.97 -16.71
C GLU A 302 -20.06 1.70 -17.19
N THR A 303 -21.12 0.98 -17.52
CA THR A 303 -22.41 1.56 -17.97
C THR A 303 -23.06 2.38 -16.86
N MET A 304 -23.08 1.85 -15.63
CA MET A 304 -23.63 2.51 -14.45
C MET A 304 -22.91 3.82 -14.16
N TRP A 305 -21.57 3.80 -14.05
CA TRP A 305 -20.80 5.01 -13.78
C TRP A 305 -20.83 5.99 -14.94
N SER A 306 -20.87 5.52 -16.18
CA SER A 306 -21.04 6.41 -17.34
C SER A 306 -22.36 7.18 -17.24
N TYR A 307 -23.42 6.54 -16.74
CA TYR A 307 -24.70 7.20 -16.51
C TYR A 307 -24.63 8.18 -15.33
N ILE A 308 -24.16 7.75 -14.17
CA ILE A 308 -24.13 8.60 -12.97
C ILE A 308 -23.25 9.84 -13.21
N LEU A 309 -22.04 9.66 -13.77
CA LEU A 309 -21.12 10.78 -14.04
C LEU A 309 -21.61 11.73 -15.12
N SER A 310 -22.51 11.31 -16.03
CA SER A 310 -23.07 12.25 -17.01
C SER A 310 -24.19 13.13 -16.44
N HIS A 311 -24.59 12.92 -15.19
CA HIS A 311 -25.68 13.62 -14.51
C HIS A 311 -25.25 14.25 -13.17
N THR A 312 -23.97 14.19 -12.83
CA THR A 312 -23.43 14.65 -11.54
C THR A 312 -22.12 15.39 -11.77
N ASP A 313 -21.78 16.32 -10.86
CA ASP A 313 -20.51 17.05 -10.89
C ASP A 313 -19.59 16.50 -9.80
N ILE A 314 -19.00 15.34 -10.08
CA ILE A 314 -18.05 14.66 -9.19
C ILE A 314 -16.64 14.86 -9.74
N ASP A 315 -15.76 15.47 -8.95
CA ASP A 315 -14.40 15.80 -9.36
C ASP A 315 -13.42 14.64 -9.15
N ILE A 316 -13.65 13.80 -8.13
CA ILE A 316 -12.72 12.73 -7.76
C ILE A 316 -13.48 11.45 -7.42
N ILE A 317 -13.10 10.35 -8.06
CA ILE A 317 -13.43 9.00 -7.62
C ILE A 317 -12.17 8.40 -6.99
N ALA A 318 -12.17 8.19 -5.67
CA ALA A 318 -11.18 7.40 -4.96
C ALA A 318 -11.66 5.94 -4.89
N LEU A 319 -11.45 5.16 -5.94
CA LEU A 319 -12.03 3.81 -6.03
C LEU A 319 -11.35 2.87 -5.02
N GLN A 320 -12.14 2.27 -4.12
CA GLN A 320 -11.65 1.25 -3.18
C GLN A 320 -11.20 -0.01 -3.93
N ASP A 321 -10.03 -0.53 -3.59
CA ASP A 321 -9.50 -1.75 -4.24
C ASP A 321 -10.23 -3.04 -3.79
N GLY A 322 -10.83 -3.03 -2.59
CA GLY A 322 -11.60 -4.12 -2.00
C GLY A 322 -10.80 -5.35 -1.57
N ILE A 323 -9.46 -5.28 -1.53
CA ILE A 323 -8.59 -6.43 -1.22
C ILE A 323 -8.59 -6.75 0.27
N GLY A 324 -8.41 -5.73 1.10
CA GLY A 324 -8.43 -5.83 2.56
C GLY A 324 -9.78 -6.24 3.11
N ALA A 325 -10.86 -5.71 2.56
CA ALA A 325 -12.24 -6.09 2.91
C ALA A 325 -12.64 -7.47 2.35
N GLY A 326 -11.86 -8.03 1.42
CA GLY A 326 -12.13 -9.34 0.81
C GLY A 326 -13.21 -9.34 -0.27
N HIS A 327 -13.51 -8.18 -0.84
CA HIS A 327 -14.43 -8.03 -1.98
C HIS A 327 -13.77 -8.39 -3.32
N ALA A 328 -12.44 -8.32 -3.40
CA ALA A 328 -11.66 -8.58 -4.61
C ALA A 328 -10.33 -9.29 -4.31
N ALA A 329 -9.68 -9.81 -5.36
CA ALA A 329 -8.28 -10.21 -5.35
C ALA A 329 -7.46 -9.32 -6.31
N THR A 330 -6.13 -9.34 -6.17
CA THR A 330 -5.21 -8.55 -7.03
C THR A 330 -5.45 -8.78 -8.52
N SER A 331 -5.87 -9.99 -8.91
CA SER A 331 -6.19 -10.34 -10.30
C SER A 331 -7.43 -9.67 -10.87
N ASP A 332 -8.31 -9.14 -10.03
CA ASP A 332 -9.56 -8.51 -10.45
C ASP A 332 -9.37 -7.00 -10.75
N LEU A 333 -8.43 -6.35 -10.05
CA LEU A 333 -8.24 -4.89 -10.02
C LEU A 333 -8.17 -4.26 -11.42
N ASP A 334 -7.36 -4.82 -12.31
CA ASP A 334 -7.14 -4.28 -13.66
C ASP A 334 -8.47 -4.05 -14.40
N SER A 335 -9.37 -5.04 -14.36
CA SER A 335 -10.63 -4.97 -15.10
C SER A 335 -11.59 -3.91 -14.56
N TRP A 336 -11.62 -3.71 -13.24
CA TRP A 336 -12.51 -2.76 -12.56
C TRP A 336 -12.00 -1.33 -12.65
N PHE A 337 -10.70 -1.11 -12.45
CA PHE A 337 -10.09 0.21 -12.62
C PHE A 337 -10.13 0.65 -14.10
N ALA A 338 -9.90 -0.27 -15.06
CA ALA A 338 -10.05 0.04 -16.47
C ALA A 338 -11.49 0.42 -16.85
N ALA A 339 -12.49 -0.28 -16.31
CA ALA A 339 -13.90 0.03 -16.52
C ALA A 339 -14.27 1.43 -15.98
N THR A 340 -13.82 1.75 -14.76
CA THR A 340 -14.03 3.07 -14.15
C THR A 340 -13.35 4.16 -14.98
N LYS A 341 -12.11 3.94 -15.43
CA LYS A 341 -11.38 4.89 -16.27
C LYS A 341 -12.07 5.17 -17.60
N ARG A 342 -12.66 4.14 -18.23
CA ARG A 342 -13.44 4.31 -19.47
C ARG A 342 -14.73 5.10 -19.23
N ALA A 343 -15.46 4.81 -18.15
CA ALA A 343 -16.67 5.54 -17.78
C ALA A 343 -16.39 7.04 -17.56
N ILE A 344 -15.32 7.35 -16.83
CA ILE A 344 -14.83 8.74 -16.65
C ILE A 344 -14.52 9.37 -18.01
N ALA A 345 -13.73 8.70 -18.85
CA ALA A 345 -13.32 9.23 -20.15
C ALA A 345 -14.49 9.50 -21.11
N SER A 346 -15.60 8.77 -21.00
CA SER A 346 -16.79 8.97 -21.84
C SER A 346 -17.75 10.02 -21.32
N SER A 347 -17.84 10.18 -20.00
CA SER A 347 -18.95 10.93 -19.37
C SER A 347 -18.51 12.18 -18.60
N SER A 348 -17.36 12.13 -17.93
CA SER A 348 -16.81 13.27 -17.19
C SER A 348 -15.27 13.27 -17.25
N PRO A 349 -14.66 13.69 -18.38
CA PRO A 349 -13.21 13.56 -18.60
C PRO A 349 -12.33 14.38 -17.64
N SER A 350 -12.90 15.34 -16.91
CA SER A 350 -12.22 16.11 -15.87
C SER A 350 -12.15 15.39 -14.53
N THR A 351 -13.02 14.40 -14.28
CA THR A 351 -13.00 13.63 -13.04
C THR A 351 -11.69 12.87 -12.91
N ALA A 352 -11.00 13.07 -11.79
CA ALA A 352 -9.80 12.32 -11.45
C ALA A 352 -10.18 10.92 -10.94
N LEU A 353 -9.38 9.92 -11.33
CA LEU A 353 -9.43 8.60 -10.73
C LEU A 353 -8.24 8.44 -9.80
N TRP A 354 -8.54 8.22 -8.52
CA TRP A 354 -7.60 7.88 -7.45
C TRP A 354 -7.86 6.43 -7.04
N ALA A 355 -6.86 5.76 -6.48
CA ALA A 355 -7.05 4.48 -5.80
C ALA A 355 -7.21 4.76 -4.31
N ASP A 356 -8.28 4.26 -3.70
CA ASP A 356 -8.32 4.03 -2.25
C ASP A 356 -7.73 2.63 -1.98
N THR A 357 -6.45 2.63 -1.64
CA THR A 357 -5.61 1.46 -1.39
C THR A 357 -5.85 0.96 0.03
N GLU A 358 -6.46 -0.21 0.16
CA GLU A 358 -6.70 -0.80 1.47
C GLU A 358 -5.36 -1.31 2.04
N THR A 359 -4.96 -0.78 3.19
CA THR A 359 -3.67 -1.09 3.85
C THR A 359 -3.80 -2.17 4.93
N PHE A 360 -4.93 -2.87 4.95
CA PHE A 360 -5.27 -3.93 5.88
C PHE A 360 -5.63 -5.22 5.14
N ASN A 361 -5.60 -6.36 5.83
CA ASN A 361 -6.07 -7.64 5.33
C ASN A 361 -7.45 -7.99 5.92
N ILE A 362 -8.03 -9.12 5.49
CA ILE A 362 -9.37 -9.58 5.91
C ILE A 362 -9.55 -9.78 7.43
N ASP A 363 -8.46 -9.88 8.19
CA ASP A 363 -8.50 -9.93 9.65
C ASP A 363 -8.51 -8.52 10.31
N PHE A 364 -8.61 -7.46 9.49
CA PHE A 364 -8.44 -6.05 9.88
C PHE A 364 -7.10 -5.80 10.57
N ARG A 365 -6.04 -6.36 9.98
CA ARG A 365 -4.65 -6.20 10.42
C ARG A 365 -3.81 -5.61 9.29
N PRO A 366 -2.66 -4.99 9.59
CA PRO A 366 -1.80 -4.46 8.53
C PRO A 366 -1.54 -5.46 7.41
N MET A 367 -1.72 -5.02 6.18
CA MET A 367 -1.45 -5.82 4.99
C MET A 367 0.04 -6.10 4.86
N ASP A 368 0.37 -7.23 4.25
CA ASP A 368 1.69 -7.48 3.68
C ASP A 368 2.03 -6.36 2.67
N MET A 369 3.15 -5.65 2.88
CA MET A 369 3.50 -4.53 2.01
C MET A 369 3.77 -4.92 0.57
N ARG A 370 4.24 -6.14 0.27
CA ARG A 370 4.37 -6.57 -1.12
C ARG A 370 3.01 -6.71 -1.78
N ILE A 371 2.02 -7.24 -1.08
CA ILE A 371 0.65 -7.33 -1.60
C ILE A 371 0.11 -5.91 -1.86
N MET A 372 0.30 -4.99 -0.91
CA MET A 372 -0.09 -3.58 -1.08
C MET A 372 0.56 -2.96 -2.32
N LEU A 373 1.88 -3.11 -2.49
CA LEU A 373 2.60 -2.57 -3.64
C LEU A 373 2.23 -3.25 -4.96
N ASP A 374 1.99 -4.57 -4.97
CA ASP A 374 1.51 -5.30 -6.13
C ASP A 374 0.13 -4.80 -6.57
N ASN A 375 -0.77 -4.54 -5.62
CA ASN A 375 -2.09 -3.94 -5.90
C ASN A 375 -1.95 -2.55 -6.53
N MET A 376 -1.12 -1.69 -5.93
CA MET A 376 -0.84 -0.35 -6.45
C MET A 376 -0.28 -0.41 -7.88
N LEU A 377 0.65 -1.33 -8.15
CA LEU A 377 1.27 -1.50 -9.46
C LEU A 377 0.25 -1.91 -10.53
N VAL A 378 -0.70 -2.78 -10.19
CA VAL A 378 -1.75 -3.20 -11.12
C VAL A 378 -2.63 -2.02 -11.56
N VAL A 379 -2.89 -1.07 -10.65
CA VAL A 379 -3.80 0.05 -10.93
C VAL A 379 -3.10 1.33 -11.42
N GLU A 380 -1.76 1.36 -11.37
CA GLU A 380 -0.93 2.49 -11.82
C GLU A 380 -1.32 3.09 -13.17
N PRO A 381 -1.66 2.31 -14.21
CA PRO A 381 -2.02 2.88 -15.52
C PRO A 381 -3.32 3.71 -15.52
N TYR A 382 -4.16 3.57 -14.48
CA TYR A 382 -5.51 4.15 -14.44
C TYR A 382 -5.61 5.38 -13.54
N VAL A 383 -4.82 5.39 -12.46
CA VAL A 383 -4.97 6.32 -11.34
C VAL A 383 -3.93 7.45 -11.38
N SER A 384 -4.26 8.54 -10.71
CA SER A 384 -3.35 9.69 -10.55
C SER A 384 -2.76 9.78 -9.14
N HIS A 385 -3.42 9.17 -8.15
CA HIS A 385 -3.02 9.19 -6.73
C HIS A 385 -3.40 7.86 -6.06
N TYR A 386 -2.65 7.53 -5.01
CA TYR A 386 -2.95 6.43 -4.09
C TYR A 386 -3.27 7.01 -2.71
N THR A 387 -4.53 7.01 -2.33
CA THR A 387 -4.98 7.33 -0.98
C THR A 387 -5.08 6.02 -0.21
N SER A 388 -4.70 5.98 1.06
CA SER A 388 -4.85 4.76 1.87
C SER A 388 -6.11 4.76 2.73
N PHE A 389 -6.77 3.61 2.81
CA PHE A 389 -7.63 3.25 3.92
C PHE A 389 -6.95 2.20 4.82
N SER A 390 -6.47 2.54 6.01
CA SER A 390 -5.98 3.87 6.37
C SER A 390 -4.62 3.77 7.09
N PHE A 391 -3.74 4.73 6.80
CA PHE A 391 -2.39 4.81 7.35
C PHE A 391 -2.41 4.80 8.89
N ASN A 392 -3.29 5.58 9.50
CA ASN A 392 -3.41 5.74 10.95
C ASN A 392 -3.84 4.47 11.70
N HIS A 393 -4.57 3.56 11.05
CA HIS A 393 -4.97 2.28 11.64
C HIS A 393 -3.95 1.17 11.41
N TYR A 394 -3.34 1.15 10.22
CA TYR A 394 -2.65 -0.05 9.74
C TYR A 394 -1.17 0.13 9.43
N MET A 395 -0.65 1.37 9.47
CA MET A 395 0.75 1.65 9.18
C MET A 395 1.42 2.51 10.27
N SER A 396 0.67 3.41 10.91
CA SER A 396 1.20 4.39 11.86
C SER A 396 1.88 3.72 13.06
N PRO A 397 3.09 4.19 13.46
CA PRO A 397 3.76 3.76 14.69
C PRO A 397 2.95 4.02 15.96
N GLN A 398 1.90 4.86 15.90
CA GLN A 398 1.04 5.14 17.05
C GLN A 398 0.06 4.00 17.35
N THR A 399 -0.30 3.21 16.33
CA THR A 399 -1.38 2.22 16.41
C THR A 399 -0.87 0.80 16.26
N VAL A 400 0.08 0.57 15.35
CA VAL A 400 0.59 -0.77 15.02
C VAL A 400 2.08 -0.87 15.29
N ASN A 401 2.65 -2.07 15.05
CA ASN A 401 4.08 -2.28 15.19
C ASN A 401 4.86 -1.25 14.35
N PRO A 402 5.76 -0.44 14.94
CA PRO A 402 6.50 0.62 14.22
C PRO A 402 7.31 0.12 13.02
N LEU A 403 7.59 -1.18 12.95
CA LEU A 403 8.26 -1.78 11.79
C LEU A 403 7.44 -1.68 10.50
N TYR A 404 6.10 -1.53 10.56
CA TYR A 404 5.33 -1.27 9.35
C TYR A 404 5.75 0.07 8.73
N TYR A 405 5.54 1.17 9.44
CA TYR A 405 6.01 2.49 9.00
C TYR A 405 7.49 2.50 8.57
N LYS A 406 8.37 1.91 9.38
CA LYS A 406 9.81 1.90 9.08
C LYS A 406 10.11 1.17 7.77
N THR A 407 9.52 0.00 7.55
CA THR A 407 9.73 -0.79 6.32
C THR A 407 9.23 -0.03 5.09
N TYR A 408 8.09 0.66 5.20
CA TYR A 408 7.58 1.49 4.12
C TYR A 408 8.48 2.71 3.84
N ALA A 409 8.96 3.39 4.87
CA ALA A 409 9.91 4.50 4.72
C ALA A 409 11.24 4.06 4.10
N ASP A 410 11.78 2.90 4.52
CA ASP A 410 12.99 2.30 3.94
C ASP A 410 12.78 1.95 2.45
N TYR A 411 11.59 1.42 2.09
CA TYR A 411 11.20 1.20 0.70
C TYR A 411 11.18 2.50 -0.10
N LEU A 412 10.55 3.57 0.39
CA LEU A 412 10.51 4.85 -0.31
C LEU A 412 11.91 5.45 -0.52
N ALA A 413 12.81 5.29 0.47
CA ALA A 413 14.17 5.80 0.40
C ALA A 413 15.05 5.03 -0.60
N THR A 414 14.81 3.72 -0.77
CA THR A 414 15.71 2.84 -1.53
C THR A 414 15.12 2.35 -2.86
N GLY A 415 13.80 2.41 -3.01
CA GLY A 415 13.03 1.75 -4.06
C GLY A 415 13.01 0.23 -3.98
N MET A 416 13.47 -0.34 -2.87
CA MET A 416 13.59 -1.79 -2.69
C MET A 416 12.82 -2.24 -1.45
N MET A 417 11.90 -3.19 -1.65
CA MET A 417 11.23 -3.87 -0.55
C MET A 417 12.13 -4.98 0.01
N ASP A 418 12.11 -5.19 1.32
CA ASP A 418 12.87 -6.26 1.97
C ASP A 418 12.47 -7.65 1.43
N THR A 419 13.45 -8.52 1.24
CA THR A 419 13.30 -9.89 0.70
C THR A 419 13.90 -10.95 1.59
N ALA A 420 14.60 -10.56 2.66
CA ALA A 420 15.19 -11.51 3.58
C ALA A 420 14.13 -11.96 4.59
N ALA A 421 13.96 -13.27 4.72
CA ALA A 421 12.97 -13.82 5.63
C ALA A 421 13.48 -13.92 7.07
N PRO A 422 12.57 -13.76 8.07
CA PRO A 422 12.91 -14.01 9.45
C PRO A 422 13.49 -15.40 9.66
N ARG A 423 14.35 -15.54 10.67
CA ARG A 423 14.86 -16.86 11.06
C ARG A 423 13.76 -17.74 11.64
N ILE A 424 13.96 -19.05 11.58
CA ILE A 424 13.03 -20.01 12.19
C ILE A 424 12.94 -19.72 13.71
N PRO A 425 11.74 -19.55 14.29
CA PRO A 425 11.58 -19.47 15.74
C PRO A 425 12.23 -20.69 16.42
N THR A 426 12.79 -20.50 17.61
CA THR A 426 13.50 -21.60 18.29
C THR A 426 12.70 -22.15 19.46
N ARG A 427 13.06 -23.33 19.99
CA ARG A 427 12.55 -23.83 21.28
C ARG A 427 11.02 -23.81 21.44
N LEU A 428 10.28 -24.17 20.38
CA LEU A 428 8.83 -24.34 20.49
C LEU A 428 8.52 -25.42 21.54
N THR A 429 7.59 -25.12 22.43
CA THR A 429 7.06 -26.01 23.46
C THR A 429 5.54 -25.91 23.50
N ALA A 430 4.86 -27.01 23.82
CA ALA A 430 3.41 -27.07 23.98
C ALA A 430 3.09 -27.60 25.38
N ASN A 431 2.65 -26.72 26.27
CA ASN A 431 2.34 -27.03 27.65
C ASN A 431 0.84 -27.21 27.83
N VAL A 432 0.42 -28.42 28.16
CA VAL A 432 -0.98 -28.75 28.42
C VAL A 432 -1.43 -28.10 29.72
N ILE A 433 -2.47 -27.26 29.68
CA ILE A 433 -3.01 -26.56 30.86
C ILE A 433 -4.19 -27.33 31.44
N ASP A 434 -5.16 -27.70 30.59
CA ASP A 434 -6.33 -28.49 30.97
C ASP A 434 -6.87 -29.28 29.76
N SER A 435 -8.05 -29.89 29.90
CA SER A 435 -8.67 -30.70 28.84
C SER A 435 -9.06 -29.93 27.57
N MET A 436 -9.01 -28.60 27.59
CA MET A 436 -9.44 -27.73 26.48
C MET A 436 -8.43 -26.63 26.15
N THR A 437 -7.26 -26.61 26.80
CA THR A 437 -6.30 -25.51 26.71
C THR A 437 -4.86 -26.01 26.63
N ILE A 438 -4.12 -25.53 25.63
CA ILE A 438 -2.67 -25.75 25.47
C ILE A 438 -1.99 -24.38 25.33
N HIS A 439 -0.91 -24.17 26.08
CA HIS A 439 -0.10 -22.96 26.02
C HIS A 439 1.20 -23.23 25.26
N LEU A 440 1.36 -22.56 24.11
CA LEU A 440 2.56 -22.59 23.29
C LEU A 440 3.53 -21.49 23.70
N ASN A 441 4.81 -21.82 23.78
CA ASN A 441 5.91 -20.85 23.98
C ASN A 441 7.05 -21.18 23.02
N TRP A 442 7.71 -20.17 22.48
CA TRP A 442 8.89 -20.31 21.64
C TRP A 442 9.91 -19.21 21.94
N GLY A 443 11.12 -19.38 21.43
CA GLY A 443 12.15 -18.35 21.39
C GLY A 443 11.91 -17.42 20.21
N SER A 444 12.00 -16.11 20.48
CA SER A 444 11.80 -15.06 19.49
C SER A 444 12.68 -15.25 18.25
N SER A 445 12.12 -14.90 17.09
CA SER A 445 12.86 -14.84 15.83
C SER A 445 13.59 -13.49 15.69
N THR A 446 14.54 -13.44 14.77
CA THR A 446 15.29 -12.23 14.37
C THR A 446 15.29 -12.12 12.86
N ASP A 447 15.31 -10.88 12.39
CA ASP A 447 15.31 -10.50 10.99
C ASP A 447 16.11 -9.19 10.79
N ASN A 448 16.52 -8.87 9.56
CA ASN A 448 17.25 -7.63 9.22
C ASN A 448 16.38 -6.37 9.33
N THR A 449 15.09 -6.44 8.97
CA THR A 449 14.14 -5.33 9.17
C THR A 449 13.29 -5.53 10.42
N GLY A 450 13.16 -6.77 10.87
CA GLY A 450 12.60 -7.12 12.17
C GLY A 450 11.30 -7.92 12.06
N VAL A 451 10.88 -8.53 13.16
CA VAL A 451 9.72 -9.43 13.19
C VAL A 451 8.50 -8.69 13.71
N VAL A 452 7.40 -8.74 12.97
CA VAL A 452 6.13 -8.11 13.37
C VAL A 452 5.14 -9.10 13.98
N GLY A 453 5.32 -10.40 13.72
CA GLY A 453 4.41 -11.40 14.26
C GLY A 453 4.79 -12.85 14.00
N TYR A 454 3.87 -13.73 14.37
CA TYR A 454 3.99 -15.17 14.20
C TYR A 454 2.69 -15.80 13.70
N GLN A 455 2.80 -16.80 12.82
CA GLN A 455 1.70 -17.65 12.40
C GLN A 455 1.78 -18.99 13.12
N ILE A 456 0.65 -19.41 13.70
CA ILE A 456 0.52 -20.64 14.48
C ILE A 456 -0.22 -21.66 13.62
N TYR A 457 0.36 -22.86 13.55
CA TYR A 457 -0.19 -24.01 12.84
C TYR A 457 -0.55 -25.10 13.82
N ARG A 458 -1.75 -25.66 13.68
CA ARG A 458 -2.24 -26.80 14.44
C ARG A 458 -2.64 -27.91 13.47
N ASN A 459 -2.08 -29.10 13.64
CA ASN A 459 -2.32 -30.26 12.77
C ASN A 459 -2.03 -29.98 11.28
N GLY A 460 -1.07 -29.09 11.01
CA GLY A 460 -0.70 -28.67 9.65
C GLY A 460 -1.52 -27.50 9.09
N GLU A 461 -2.61 -27.11 9.76
CA GLU A 461 -3.47 -25.99 9.34
C GLU A 461 -3.11 -24.70 10.06
N HIS A 462 -3.14 -23.57 9.35
CA HIS A 462 -3.02 -22.25 9.98
C HIS A 462 -4.26 -21.97 10.83
N VAL A 463 -4.06 -21.62 12.10
CA VAL A 463 -5.17 -21.37 13.04
C VAL A 463 -5.16 -19.99 13.65
N HIS A 464 -4.02 -19.29 13.61
CA HIS A 464 -3.91 -17.95 14.19
C HIS A 464 -2.70 -17.19 13.66
N SER A 465 -2.85 -15.87 13.53
CA SER A 465 -1.76 -14.93 13.32
C SER A 465 -1.70 -13.97 14.51
N SER A 466 -0.56 -13.95 15.19
CA SER A 466 -0.27 -12.98 16.25
C SER A 466 0.53 -11.82 15.67
N TYR A 467 -0.04 -10.62 15.68
CA TYR A 467 0.60 -9.37 15.21
C TYR A 467 1.32 -8.66 16.35
N ALA A 468 2.06 -9.44 17.14
CA ALA A 468 2.84 -8.97 18.26
C ALA A 468 4.17 -9.69 18.32
N THR A 469 5.16 -9.06 18.96
CA THR A 469 6.48 -9.66 19.16
C THR A 469 6.51 -10.71 20.29
N ALA A 470 5.41 -10.88 21.00
CA ALA A 470 5.26 -11.88 22.04
C ALA A 470 5.41 -13.31 21.47
N ALA A 471 6.31 -14.09 22.06
CA ALA A 471 6.65 -15.43 21.60
C ALA A 471 5.84 -16.53 22.31
N SER A 472 4.52 -16.31 22.44
CA SER A 472 3.59 -17.25 23.08
C SER A 472 2.18 -17.16 22.50
N PHE A 473 1.43 -18.25 22.63
CA PHE A 473 0.03 -18.35 22.21
C PHE A 473 -0.74 -19.34 23.08
N VAL A 474 -1.95 -18.99 23.49
CA VAL A 474 -2.83 -19.89 24.27
C VAL A 474 -3.93 -20.40 23.35
N ASP A 475 -3.81 -21.66 22.95
CA ASP A 475 -4.83 -22.35 22.19
C ASP A 475 -5.92 -22.87 23.13
N LYS A 476 -7.17 -22.44 22.88
CA LYS A 476 -8.33 -22.72 23.72
C LYS A 476 -9.39 -23.46 22.93
N GLN A 477 -10.43 -23.91 23.63
CA GLN A 477 -11.58 -24.61 23.03
C GLN A 477 -11.18 -25.92 22.32
N LEU A 478 -10.11 -26.55 22.80
CA LEU A 478 -9.67 -27.84 22.30
C LEU A 478 -10.61 -28.97 22.71
N THR A 479 -10.61 -30.03 21.94
CA THR A 479 -11.33 -31.27 22.27
C THR A 479 -10.56 -32.04 23.34
N PRO A 480 -11.21 -32.44 24.46
CA PRO A 480 -10.60 -33.30 25.47
C PRO A 480 -10.16 -34.66 24.95
N GLY A 481 -9.03 -35.18 25.43
CA GLY A 481 -8.50 -36.48 25.05
C GLY A 481 -7.89 -36.55 23.66
N THR A 482 -7.55 -35.39 23.07
CA THR A 482 -7.08 -35.28 21.69
C THR A 482 -5.61 -34.90 21.63
N SER A 483 -4.87 -35.56 20.74
CA SER A 483 -3.49 -35.18 20.41
C SER A 483 -3.47 -34.12 19.32
N TYR A 484 -2.70 -33.07 19.54
CA TYR A 484 -2.48 -31.98 18.60
C TYR A 484 -0.99 -31.87 18.26
N THR A 485 -0.68 -31.50 17.02
CA THR A 485 0.66 -31.09 16.61
C THR A 485 0.69 -29.59 16.36
N TYR A 486 1.76 -28.92 16.78
CA TYR A 486 1.93 -27.49 16.65
C TYR A 486 3.24 -27.14 15.95
N ALA A 487 3.18 -26.15 15.07
CA ALA A 487 4.34 -25.50 14.48
C ALA A 487 4.11 -23.98 14.43
N VAL A 488 5.20 -23.22 14.43
CA VAL A 488 5.15 -21.75 14.40
C VAL A 488 6.14 -21.24 13.35
N ARG A 489 5.79 -20.17 12.64
CA ARG A 489 6.71 -19.39 11.81
C ARG A 489 6.59 -17.90 12.13
N ALA A 490 7.67 -17.16 11.93
CA ALA A 490 7.70 -15.71 12.08
C ALA A 490 7.39 -15.02 10.75
N PHE A 491 6.91 -13.78 10.81
CA PHE A 491 6.74 -12.90 9.66
C PHE A 491 7.17 -11.46 9.95
N ASP A 492 7.64 -10.76 8.93
CA ASP A 492 8.00 -9.34 8.97
C ASP A 492 6.93 -8.45 8.30
N ALA A 493 7.15 -7.14 8.30
CA ALA A 493 6.22 -6.17 7.70
C ALA A 493 6.21 -6.21 6.16
N ALA A 494 7.33 -6.58 5.55
CA ALA A 494 7.46 -6.71 4.10
C ALA A 494 6.71 -7.94 3.57
N GLY A 495 6.32 -8.87 4.45
CA GLY A 495 5.59 -10.08 4.10
C GLY A 495 6.45 -11.34 4.00
N ASN A 496 7.73 -11.30 4.36
CA ASN A 496 8.52 -12.53 4.36
C ASN A 496 8.09 -13.46 5.49
N LEU A 497 8.16 -14.76 5.21
CA LEU A 497 7.78 -15.81 6.16
C LEU A 497 8.98 -16.70 6.43
N SER A 498 9.28 -16.94 7.70
CA SER A 498 10.28 -17.95 8.05
C SER A 498 9.80 -19.35 7.66
N PRO A 499 10.71 -20.33 7.53
CA PRO A 499 10.31 -21.73 7.61
C PRO A 499 9.62 -22.04 8.95
N LEU A 500 8.79 -23.08 8.97
CA LEU A 500 8.16 -23.57 10.20
C LEU A 500 9.20 -24.15 11.16
N THR A 501 8.95 -24.02 12.46
CA THR A 501 9.64 -24.79 13.49
C THR A 501 9.47 -26.30 13.24
N ALA A 502 10.36 -27.10 13.83
CA ALA A 502 10.02 -28.51 14.05
C ALA A 502 8.71 -28.60 14.85
N ALA A 503 7.82 -29.51 14.44
CA ALA A 503 6.53 -29.67 15.11
C ALA A 503 6.69 -30.29 16.50
N VAL A 504 5.87 -29.83 17.45
CA VAL A 504 5.76 -30.44 18.79
C VAL A 504 4.36 -30.99 19.00
N SER A 505 4.25 -32.10 19.72
CA SER A 505 2.96 -32.74 20.01
C SER A 505 2.57 -32.56 21.48
N ALA A 506 1.28 -32.34 21.72
CA ALA A 506 0.71 -32.30 23.06
C ALA A 506 -0.69 -32.93 23.02
N ALA A 507 -1.04 -33.69 24.07
CA ALA A 507 -2.34 -34.33 24.20
C ALA A 507 -3.13 -33.74 25.36
N THR A 508 -4.34 -33.25 25.08
CA THR A 508 -5.25 -32.78 26.13
C THR A 508 -5.72 -33.97 26.98
N PRO A 509 -5.87 -33.83 28.31
CA PRO A 509 -6.49 -34.84 29.14
C PRO A 509 -7.94 -35.08 28.72
N THR A 510 -8.46 -36.26 29.02
CA THR A 510 -9.90 -36.50 28.93
C THR A 510 -10.66 -35.55 29.86
N ARG A 511 -11.92 -35.24 29.52
CA ARG A 511 -12.74 -34.34 30.32
C ARG A 511 -12.92 -34.94 31.71
N MET A 512 -12.51 -34.21 32.75
CA MET A 512 -12.89 -34.56 34.12
C MET A 512 -14.40 -34.30 34.28
N ILE A 513 -15.17 -35.38 34.39
CA ILE A 513 -16.56 -35.32 34.83
C ILE A 513 -16.52 -35.41 36.35
N TYR A 514 -16.80 -34.30 37.04
CA TYR A 514 -17.11 -34.40 38.47
C TYR A 514 -18.47 -35.08 38.60
N PRO A 515 -18.57 -36.25 39.24
CA PRO A 515 -19.86 -36.82 39.55
C PRO A 515 -20.60 -35.81 40.43
N ASN A 516 -21.77 -35.38 39.99
CA ASN A 516 -22.68 -34.58 40.79
C ASN A 516 -22.97 -35.33 42.09
N LEU A 517 -22.37 -34.89 43.19
CA LEU A 517 -22.76 -35.29 44.54
C LEU A 517 -23.93 -34.39 44.95
N TRP A 518 -25.13 -34.69 44.45
CA TRP A 518 -26.40 -34.16 44.97
C TRP A 518 -27.13 -35.25 45.73
#